data_AF-A0A258BKK2-F1
#
_entry.id   AF-A0A258BKK2-F1
#
_cell.length_a   1.000
_cell.length_b   1.000
_cell.length_c   1.000
_cell.angle_alpha   90.00
_cell.angle_beta   90.00
_cell.angle_gamma   90.00
#
_symmetry.space_group_name_H-M   'P 1'
#
loop_
_entity.id
_entity.type
_entity.pdbx_description
1 polymer ?
#
loop_
_entity_poly.entity_id
_entity_poly.type
_entity_poly.pdbx_seq_one_letter_code
_entity_poly.pdbx_strand_id
1 'polypeptide(L)'
;MRLLDYLVGGLALLALPFLMWWGIYQSPQSAVNLQARLEAKAKAALAEGGAGWASVRMEGQRAILTGAAPSHDAVTEAARLVRQSSGAGGVIFGGVTLVESRTEAGLPVSPYVWRATKTSEGRIVLSGLVPSKAIQARLVEDARLEGRAAVDDEMILAAGAPAGNFQGVARLALKQLGRMAEGEATLTDHRLVLRGEVADPALRAEIASAVSSVAAPFRGKPVLAGDIRWRARLDGNVLTLAGDIGSEAERRQLLAVAAESFAGEIADEMTPGPGLPEGWMDGALAGLPEFAKFSAGEMAFDAAGGVFLFEGEARPST
;
A
#
# COMPACT_ATOMS: atom_id res chain seq x y z
N MET A 1 80.89 -39.14 0.90
CA MET A 1 79.94 -38.15 0.33
C MET A 1 78.62 -38.77 -0.13
N ARG A 2 78.58 -39.97 -0.75
CA ARG A 2 77.32 -40.57 -1.26
C ARG A 2 76.25 -40.94 -0.22
N LEU A 3 76.60 -41.23 1.04
CA LEU A 3 75.63 -41.65 2.07
C LEU A 3 74.72 -40.49 2.55
N LEU A 4 75.24 -39.25 2.50
CA LEU A 4 74.49 -38.05 2.87
C LEU A 4 73.43 -37.71 1.81
N ASP A 5 73.75 -37.94 0.54
CA ASP A 5 72.86 -37.67 -0.61
C ASP A 5 71.62 -38.59 -0.58
N TYR A 6 71.76 -39.86 -0.18
CA TYR A 6 70.63 -40.78 -0.03
C TYR A 6 69.75 -40.44 1.18
N LEU A 7 70.34 -39.93 2.27
CA LEU A 7 69.60 -39.48 3.46
C LEU A 7 68.77 -38.22 3.16
N VAL A 8 69.36 -37.25 2.44
CA VAL A 8 68.66 -36.03 2.01
C VAL A 8 67.57 -36.34 0.98
N GLY A 9 67.85 -37.25 0.03
CA GLY A 9 66.85 -37.71 -0.96
C GLY A 9 65.66 -38.44 -0.31
N GLY A 10 65.90 -39.28 0.70
CA GLY A 10 64.85 -39.97 1.45
C GLY A 10 63.98 -39.03 2.31
N LEU A 11 64.60 -38.04 2.94
CA LEU A 11 63.89 -36.99 3.69
C LEU A 11 63.03 -36.10 2.78
N ALA A 12 63.52 -35.75 1.59
CA ALA A 12 62.75 -34.98 0.60
C ALA A 12 61.51 -35.74 0.10
N LEU A 13 61.62 -37.07 -0.08
CA LEU A 13 60.51 -37.95 -0.48
C LEU A 13 59.43 -38.08 0.61
N LEU A 14 59.80 -37.98 1.89
CA LEU A 14 58.83 -37.96 3.00
C LEU A 14 58.23 -36.57 3.24
N ALA A 15 58.94 -35.49 2.90
CA ALA A 15 58.41 -34.13 2.98
C ALA A 15 57.37 -33.82 1.88
N LEU A 16 57.46 -34.45 0.71
CA LEU A 16 56.51 -34.28 -0.39
C LEU A 16 55.05 -34.59 -0.01
N PRO A 17 54.69 -35.75 0.56
CA PRO A 17 53.32 -36.00 0.99
C PRO A 17 52.89 -35.07 2.11
N PHE A 18 53.80 -34.62 2.98
CA PHE A 18 53.48 -33.62 4.02
C PHE A 18 53.20 -32.23 3.44
N LEU A 19 53.97 -31.79 2.44
CA LEU A 19 53.74 -30.54 1.72
C LEU A 19 52.50 -30.61 0.81
N MET A 20 52.21 -31.79 0.26
CA MET A 20 50.97 -32.04 -0.50
C MET A 20 49.77 -32.03 0.44
N TRP A 21 49.87 -32.70 1.59
CA TRP A 21 48.86 -32.65 2.67
C TRP A 21 48.65 -31.23 3.19
N TRP A 22 49.73 -30.50 3.49
CA TRP A 22 49.69 -29.10 3.92
C TRP A 22 49.13 -28.18 2.83
N GLY A 23 49.55 -28.34 1.58
CA GLY A 23 49.07 -27.57 0.44
C GLY A 23 47.62 -27.88 0.08
N ILE A 24 47.10 -29.07 0.35
CA ILE A 24 45.69 -29.43 0.09
C ILE A 24 44.80 -28.95 1.24
N TYR A 25 45.24 -29.12 2.49
CA TYR A 25 44.39 -28.84 3.67
C TYR A 25 44.59 -27.45 4.28
N GLN A 26 45.80 -26.89 4.25
CA GLN A 26 46.10 -25.53 4.73
C GLN A 26 46.16 -24.47 3.62
N SER A 27 45.92 -24.84 2.35
CA SER A 27 45.82 -23.82 1.30
C SER A 27 44.67 -22.86 1.59
N PRO A 28 44.86 -21.55 1.34
CA PRO A 28 43.79 -20.55 1.32
C PRO A 28 42.63 -20.90 0.36
N GLN A 29 42.82 -21.90 -0.52
CA GLN A 29 41.87 -22.39 -1.50
C GLN A 29 41.11 -23.67 -1.07
N SER A 30 41.27 -24.15 0.18
CA SER A 30 40.48 -25.28 0.67
C SER A 30 38.97 -24.96 0.64
N ALA A 31 38.13 -25.97 0.40
CA ALA A 31 36.68 -25.78 0.24
C ALA A 31 36.02 -25.10 1.46
N VAL A 32 36.55 -25.33 2.67
CA VAL A 32 36.09 -24.72 3.92
C VAL A 32 36.42 -23.21 3.95
N ASN A 33 37.61 -22.82 3.49
CA ASN A 33 38.01 -21.41 3.38
C ASN A 33 37.20 -20.69 2.29
N LEU A 34 36.85 -21.38 1.20
CA LEU A 34 36.01 -20.83 0.14
C LEU A 34 34.57 -20.57 0.65
N GLN A 35 33.95 -21.55 1.31
CA GLN A 35 32.59 -21.39 1.84
C GLN A 35 32.49 -20.22 2.81
N ALA A 36 33.39 -20.14 3.81
CA ALA A 36 33.39 -19.06 4.80
C ALA A 36 33.57 -17.68 4.16
N ARG A 37 34.44 -17.58 3.14
CA ARG A 37 34.65 -16.33 2.38
C ARG A 37 33.42 -15.92 1.57
N LEU A 38 32.79 -16.87 0.87
CA LEU A 38 31.55 -16.61 0.12
C LEU A 38 30.44 -16.16 1.07
N GLU A 39 30.32 -16.79 2.23
CA GLU A 39 29.31 -16.43 3.22
C GLU A 39 29.53 -15.02 3.78
N ALA A 40 30.77 -14.67 4.14
CA ALA A 40 31.10 -13.33 4.63
C ALA A 40 30.79 -12.25 3.59
N LYS A 41 31.14 -12.49 2.33
CA LYS A 41 30.83 -11.57 1.22
C LYS A 41 29.33 -11.46 0.95
N ALA A 42 28.61 -12.58 0.98
CA ALA A 42 27.17 -12.59 0.79
C ALA A 42 26.44 -11.82 1.91
N LYS A 43 26.87 -12.00 3.17
CA LYS A 43 26.35 -11.25 4.33
C LYS A 43 26.61 -9.75 4.20
N ALA A 44 27.82 -9.35 3.80
CA ALA A 44 28.15 -7.95 3.55
C ALA A 44 27.28 -7.35 2.43
N ALA A 45 27.11 -8.06 1.32
CA ALA A 45 26.29 -7.60 0.20
C ALA A 45 24.79 -7.43 0.56
N LEU A 46 24.25 -8.30 1.43
CA LEU A 46 22.88 -8.16 1.93
C LEU A 46 22.74 -6.95 2.86
N ALA A 47 23.71 -6.71 3.74
CA ALA A 47 23.70 -5.57 4.64
C ALA A 47 23.83 -4.23 3.88
N GLU A 48 24.75 -4.15 2.92
CA GLU A 48 24.95 -2.97 2.06
C GLU A 48 23.74 -2.72 1.14
N GLY A 49 23.10 -3.78 0.64
CA GLY A 49 21.92 -3.69 -0.22
C GLY A 49 20.60 -3.48 0.53
N GLY A 50 20.62 -3.25 1.84
CA GLY A 50 19.42 -2.97 2.64
C GLY A 50 18.51 -4.20 2.87
N ALA A 51 19.00 -5.41 2.61
CA ALA A 51 18.26 -6.66 2.83
C ALA A 51 18.46 -7.21 4.25
N GLY A 52 18.35 -6.35 5.28
CA GLY A 52 18.60 -6.71 6.69
C GLY A 52 17.62 -7.72 7.29
N TRP A 53 16.48 -7.95 6.63
CA TRP A 53 15.53 -9.01 6.98
C TRP A 53 16.04 -10.41 6.59
N ALA A 54 17.04 -10.49 5.71
CA ALA A 54 17.51 -11.71 5.09
C ALA A 54 18.83 -12.19 5.73
N SER A 55 18.88 -13.47 6.01
CA SER A 55 20.08 -14.20 6.43
C SER A 55 20.51 -15.13 5.32
N VAL A 56 21.82 -15.29 5.16
CA VAL A 56 22.39 -16.19 4.14
C VAL A 56 23.36 -17.16 4.80
N ARG A 57 23.22 -18.43 4.44
CA ARG A 57 24.14 -19.51 4.82
C ARG A 57 24.66 -20.17 3.55
N MET A 58 25.95 -20.45 3.49
CA MET A 58 26.54 -21.13 2.34
C MET A 58 26.65 -22.64 2.61
N GLU A 59 26.35 -23.44 1.58
CA GLU A 59 26.68 -24.87 1.49
C GLU A 59 27.58 -25.05 0.26
N GLY A 60 28.90 -25.03 0.50
CA GLY A 60 29.88 -24.88 -0.58
C GLY A 60 29.67 -23.58 -1.35
N GLN A 61 29.27 -23.68 -2.63
CA GLN A 61 28.97 -22.54 -3.50
C GLN A 61 27.46 -22.26 -3.65
N ARG A 62 26.60 -23.05 -2.98
CA ARG A 62 25.16 -22.81 -2.91
C ARG A 62 24.84 -21.87 -1.76
N ALA A 63 24.17 -20.77 -2.03
CA ALA A 63 23.63 -19.90 -0.99
C ALA A 63 22.20 -20.32 -0.65
N ILE A 64 21.90 -20.42 0.65
CA ILE A 64 20.55 -20.62 1.16
C ILE A 64 20.14 -19.33 1.87
N LEU A 65 19.09 -18.70 1.36
CA LEU A 65 18.54 -17.45 1.85
C LEU A 65 17.33 -17.74 2.75
N THR A 66 17.35 -17.24 3.98
CA THR A 66 16.31 -17.43 5.01
C THR A 66 15.93 -16.10 5.64
N GLY A 67 14.73 -15.99 6.20
CA GLY A 67 14.26 -14.76 6.85
C GLY A 67 12.86 -14.37 6.40
N ALA A 68 12.32 -13.35 7.07
CA ALA A 68 10.94 -12.90 6.90
C ALA A 68 10.88 -11.75 5.87
N ALA A 69 10.55 -12.08 4.62
CA ALA A 69 10.64 -11.15 3.51
C ALA A 69 9.50 -10.12 3.51
N PRO A 70 9.78 -8.82 3.39
CA PRO A 70 8.74 -7.80 3.30
C PRO A 70 7.97 -7.85 1.98
N SER A 71 8.56 -8.41 0.92
CA SER A 71 7.92 -8.62 -0.38
C SER A 71 8.63 -9.71 -1.19
N HIS A 72 7.98 -10.24 -2.22
CA HIS A 72 8.60 -11.18 -3.17
C HIS A 72 9.76 -10.54 -3.95
N ASP A 73 9.65 -9.25 -4.28
CA ASP A 73 10.71 -8.50 -4.95
C ASP A 73 11.95 -8.37 -4.05
N ALA A 74 11.75 -8.18 -2.74
CA ALA A 74 12.86 -8.16 -1.79
C ALA A 74 13.64 -9.47 -1.78
N VAL A 75 12.96 -10.63 -1.89
CA VAL A 75 13.60 -11.95 -2.02
C VAL A 75 14.46 -12.02 -3.28
N THR A 76 13.90 -11.58 -4.41
CA THR A 76 14.59 -11.59 -5.71
C THR A 76 15.83 -10.69 -5.68
N GLU A 77 15.71 -9.52 -5.07
CA GLU A 77 16.81 -8.57 -4.93
C GLU A 77 17.90 -9.10 -4.00
N ALA A 78 17.53 -9.66 -2.85
CA ALA A 78 18.45 -10.32 -1.93
C ALA A 78 19.21 -11.45 -2.63
N ALA A 79 18.52 -12.27 -3.43
CA ALA A 79 19.16 -13.33 -4.21
C ALA A 79 20.13 -12.79 -5.27
N ARG A 80 19.80 -11.67 -5.92
CA ARG A 80 20.69 -11.01 -6.89
C ARG A 80 21.95 -10.48 -6.22
N LEU A 81 21.82 -9.80 -5.08
CA LEU A 81 22.94 -9.29 -4.27
C LEU A 81 23.89 -10.41 -3.87
N VAL A 82 23.33 -11.51 -3.33
CA VAL A 82 24.12 -12.69 -2.94
C VAL A 82 24.85 -13.30 -4.14
N ARG A 83 24.18 -13.44 -5.28
CA ARG A 83 24.79 -14.00 -6.50
C ARG A 83 25.96 -13.13 -7.02
N GLN A 84 25.85 -11.81 -6.92
CA GLN A 84 26.87 -10.87 -7.41
C GLN A 84 28.00 -10.60 -6.41
N SER A 85 27.85 -11.02 -5.15
CA SER A 85 28.80 -10.74 -4.06
C SER A 85 30.24 -11.24 -4.28
N SER A 86 30.43 -12.22 -5.15
CA SER A 86 31.70 -12.94 -5.30
C SER A 86 32.15 -13.12 -6.77
N GLY A 87 31.73 -12.22 -7.67
CA GLY A 87 32.14 -12.23 -9.08
C GLY A 87 31.26 -13.10 -9.99
N ALA A 88 31.77 -13.49 -11.16
CA ALA A 88 31.00 -14.17 -12.21
C ALA A 88 30.48 -15.59 -11.85
N GLY A 89 30.95 -16.17 -10.73
CA GLY A 89 30.55 -17.50 -10.28
C GLY A 89 31.27 -18.64 -10.99
N GLY A 90 30.83 -19.88 -10.70
CA GLY A 90 31.33 -21.09 -11.36
C GLY A 90 32.49 -21.79 -10.64
N VAL A 91 32.77 -23.02 -11.07
CA VAL A 91 33.83 -23.89 -10.52
C VAL A 91 35.25 -23.38 -10.82
N ILE A 92 35.41 -22.50 -11.82
CA ILE A 92 36.71 -21.98 -12.25
C ILE A 92 37.05 -20.65 -11.57
N PHE A 93 36.09 -19.72 -11.47
CA PHE A 93 36.36 -18.37 -10.96
C PHE A 93 35.98 -18.18 -9.49
N GLY A 94 35.33 -19.18 -8.87
CA GLY A 94 34.99 -19.18 -7.45
C GLY A 94 33.96 -18.12 -7.09
N GLY A 95 32.67 -18.50 -7.06
CA GLY A 95 31.59 -17.64 -6.60
C GLY A 95 30.31 -18.41 -6.27
N VAL A 96 29.21 -17.71 -5.98
CA VAL A 96 27.91 -18.33 -5.72
C VAL A 96 27.31 -18.85 -7.02
N THR A 97 27.05 -20.15 -7.10
CA THR A 97 26.53 -20.81 -8.32
C THR A 97 25.02 -20.93 -8.31
N LEU A 98 24.42 -21.08 -7.13
CA LEU A 98 22.98 -21.23 -6.94
C LEU A 98 22.55 -20.47 -5.69
N VAL A 99 21.40 -19.81 -5.77
CA VAL A 99 20.73 -19.21 -4.62
C VAL A 99 19.39 -19.90 -4.45
N GLU A 100 19.25 -20.65 -3.36
CA GLU A 100 17.99 -21.27 -2.96
C GLU A 100 17.31 -20.37 -1.94
N SER A 101 16.08 -19.95 -2.22
CA SER A 101 15.29 -19.17 -1.28
C SER A 101 14.43 -20.08 -0.43
N ARG A 102 14.62 -20.01 0.89
CA ARG A 102 13.77 -20.60 1.93
C ARG A 102 13.28 -19.49 2.86
N THR A 103 12.87 -18.38 2.27
CA THR A 103 12.35 -17.23 2.98
C THR A 103 10.86 -17.43 3.25
N GLU A 104 10.42 -16.97 4.41
CA GLU A 104 9.00 -16.93 4.76
C GLU A 104 8.46 -15.53 4.47
N ALA A 105 7.16 -15.40 4.21
CA ALA A 105 6.55 -14.09 4.14
C ALA A 105 6.72 -13.38 5.50
N GLY A 106 7.07 -12.09 5.47
CA GLY A 106 7.11 -11.24 6.65
C GLY A 106 5.78 -11.28 7.43
N LEU A 107 5.81 -10.85 8.68
CA LEU A 107 4.58 -10.69 9.47
C LEU A 107 3.59 -9.83 8.67
N PRO A 108 2.41 -10.38 8.31
CA PRO A 108 1.45 -9.65 7.49
C PRO A 108 0.90 -8.46 8.28
N VAL A 109 0.89 -7.29 7.66
CA VAL A 109 0.29 -6.09 8.26
C VAL A 109 -1.22 -6.14 8.04
N SER A 110 -1.99 -5.94 9.11
CA SER A 110 -3.45 -5.84 9.05
C SER A 110 -3.94 -4.71 9.97
N PRO A 111 -4.87 -3.85 9.52
CA PRO A 111 -5.50 -3.86 8.18
C PRO A 111 -4.51 -3.45 7.08
N TYR A 112 -4.60 -4.11 5.91
CA TYR A 112 -3.76 -3.77 4.76
C TYR A 112 -4.40 -2.64 3.96
N VAL A 113 -3.90 -1.41 4.11
CA VAL A 113 -4.52 -0.20 3.55
C VAL A 113 -3.66 0.40 2.45
N TRP A 114 -4.27 0.62 1.29
CA TRP A 114 -3.74 1.42 0.19
C TRP A 114 -4.71 2.55 -0.14
N ARG A 115 -4.18 3.74 -0.47
CA ARG A 115 -4.99 4.93 -0.77
C ARG A 115 -4.45 5.67 -1.99
N ALA A 116 -5.37 6.21 -2.79
CA ALA A 116 -5.10 7.19 -3.83
C ALA A 116 -6.03 8.39 -3.66
N THR A 117 -5.48 9.59 -3.56
CA THR A 117 -6.26 10.83 -3.42
C THR A 117 -5.98 11.74 -4.59
N LYS A 118 -7.02 12.25 -5.25
CA LYS A 118 -6.92 13.26 -6.30
C LYS A 118 -7.41 14.59 -5.76
N THR A 119 -6.54 15.59 -5.76
CA THR A 119 -6.88 16.96 -5.33
C THR A 119 -7.63 17.71 -6.44
N SER A 120 -8.29 18.81 -6.08
CA SER A 120 -8.92 19.74 -7.03
C SER A 120 -7.96 20.29 -8.09
N GLU A 121 -6.67 20.38 -7.78
CA GLU A 121 -5.59 20.77 -8.70
C GLU A 121 -5.21 19.66 -9.70
N GLY A 122 -5.77 18.45 -9.54
CA GLY A 122 -5.50 17.29 -10.38
C GLY A 122 -4.22 16.52 -10.04
N ARG A 123 -3.58 16.84 -8.91
CA ARG A 123 -2.46 16.08 -8.32
C ARG A 123 -2.98 14.79 -7.72
N ILE A 124 -2.23 13.70 -7.89
CA ILE A 124 -2.57 12.40 -7.28
C ILE A 124 -1.52 12.02 -6.23
N VAL A 125 -1.98 11.74 -5.02
CA VAL A 125 -1.15 11.24 -3.92
C VAL A 125 -1.45 9.76 -3.70
N LEU A 126 -0.44 8.91 -3.84
CA LEU A 126 -0.51 7.47 -3.58
C LEU A 126 0.14 7.18 -2.23
N SER A 127 -0.57 6.51 -1.32
CA SER A 127 -0.06 6.22 0.02
C SER A 127 -0.49 4.84 0.52
N GLY A 128 0.13 4.40 1.62
CA GLY A 128 -0.17 3.12 2.27
C GLY A 128 0.72 1.98 1.78
N LEU A 129 0.20 0.76 1.86
CA LEU A 129 0.99 -0.46 1.70
C LEU A 129 0.93 -1.00 0.26
N VAL A 130 2.07 -1.38 -0.29
CA VAL A 130 2.18 -1.99 -1.63
C VAL A 130 2.97 -3.30 -1.57
N PRO A 131 2.51 -4.38 -2.24
CA PRO A 131 3.10 -5.71 -2.11
C PRO A 131 4.48 -5.86 -2.74
N SER A 132 4.85 -4.97 -3.66
CA SER A 132 6.06 -5.11 -4.47
C SER A 132 6.44 -3.77 -5.14
N LYS A 133 7.73 -3.61 -5.46
CA LYS A 133 8.26 -2.42 -6.14
C LYS A 133 7.79 -2.36 -7.59
N ALA A 134 7.64 -3.52 -8.24
CA ALA A 134 7.07 -3.59 -9.58
C ALA A 134 5.62 -3.09 -9.61
N ILE A 135 4.81 -3.48 -8.61
CA ILE A 135 3.43 -3.00 -8.47
C ILE A 135 3.41 -1.50 -8.14
N GLN A 136 4.26 -1.05 -7.22
CA GLN A 136 4.41 0.37 -6.88
C GLN A 136 4.70 1.22 -8.12
N ALA A 137 5.74 0.87 -8.88
CA ALA A 137 6.14 1.58 -10.09
C ALA A 137 4.99 1.62 -11.11
N ARG A 138 4.26 0.51 -11.26
CA ARG A 138 3.13 0.45 -12.18
C ARG A 138 1.97 1.35 -11.76
N LEU A 139 1.64 1.40 -10.46
CA LEU A 139 0.60 2.30 -9.95
C LEU A 139 0.99 3.77 -10.10
N VAL A 140 2.26 4.12 -9.92
CA VAL A 140 2.77 5.47 -10.17
C VAL A 140 2.66 5.83 -11.66
N GLU A 141 3.00 4.92 -12.57
CA GLU A 141 2.82 5.13 -14.01
C GLU A 141 1.35 5.35 -14.38
N ASP A 142 0.46 4.48 -13.90
CA ASP A 142 -0.97 4.60 -14.16
C ASP A 142 -1.51 5.92 -13.56
N ALA A 143 -1.10 6.30 -12.35
CA ALA A 143 -1.47 7.59 -11.76
C ALA A 143 -0.97 8.79 -12.57
N ARG A 144 0.20 8.72 -13.21
CA ARG A 144 0.68 9.79 -14.11
C ARG A 144 -0.13 9.91 -15.39
N LEU A 145 -0.73 8.81 -15.86
CA LEU A 145 -1.60 8.82 -17.04
C LEU A 145 -2.98 9.41 -16.71
N GLU A 146 -3.49 9.14 -15.52
CA GLU A 146 -4.81 9.58 -15.06
C GLU A 146 -4.79 10.98 -14.41
N GLY A 147 -3.67 11.35 -13.81
CA GLY A 147 -3.41 12.65 -13.22
C GLY A 147 -3.11 13.70 -14.29
N ARG A 148 -3.64 14.92 -14.11
CA ARG A 148 -3.32 16.06 -14.98
C ARG A 148 -2.11 16.86 -14.49
N ALA A 149 -1.60 16.51 -13.31
CA ALA A 149 -0.52 17.21 -12.61
C ALA A 149 0.51 16.21 -12.03
N ALA A 150 1.26 16.64 -11.02
CA ALA A 150 2.26 15.82 -10.35
C ALA A 150 1.65 14.60 -9.61
N VAL A 151 2.46 13.57 -9.44
CA VAL A 151 2.13 12.38 -8.64
C VAL A 151 3.10 12.29 -7.48
N ASP A 152 2.58 12.22 -6.26
CA ASP A 152 3.36 12.00 -5.05
C ASP A 152 3.24 10.53 -4.63
N ASP A 153 4.38 9.84 -4.51
CA ASP A 153 4.46 8.43 -4.10
C ASP A 153 4.95 8.33 -2.65
N GLU A 154 4.02 8.02 -1.76
CA GLU A 154 4.22 7.79 -0.33
C GLU A 154 3.93 6.32 0.04
N MET A 155 3.95 5.41 -0.95
CA MET A 155 3.70 3.99 -0.70
C MET A 155 4.89 3.30 -0.04
N ILE A 156 4.61 2.35 0.85
CA ILE A 156 5.58 1.57 1.60
C ILE A 156 5.43 0.09 1.26
N LEU A 157 6.57 -0.58 1.01
CA LEU A 157 6.58 -2.02 0.74
C LEU A 157 6.25 -2.82 2.00
N ALA A 158 5.21 -3.65 1.96
CA ALA A 158 4.83 -4.51 3.08
C ALA A 158 4.19 -5.84 2.64
N ALA A 159 4.34 -6.84 3.52
CA ALA A 159 3.65 -8.11 3.40
C ALA A 159 2.22 -8.01 3.99
N GLY A 160 1.35 -8.94 3.63
CA GLY A 160 -0.05 -8.96 4.09
C GLY A 160 -1.05 -8.44 3.07
N ALA A 161 -0.64 -8.23 1.82
CA ALA A 161 -1.57 -7.86 0.77
C ALA A 161 -2.70 -8.91 0.64
N PRO A 162 -3.95 -8.47 0.44
CA PRO A 162 -5.10 -9.35 0.31
C PRO A 162 -4.92 -10.32 -0.86
N ALA A 163 -5.42 -11.54 -0.71
CA ALA A 163 -5.39 -12.53 -1.77
C ALA A 163 -6.20 -12.07 -3.00
N GLY A 164 -5.76 -12.44 -4.20
CA GLY A 164 -6.38 -12.07 -5.46
C GLY A 164 -5.68 -10.90 -6.15
N ASN A 165 -6.39 -10.22 -7.05
CA ASN A 165 -5.80 -9.23 -7.95
C ASN A 165 -5.76 -7.81 -7.37
N PHE A 166 -4.99 -7.60 -6.30
CA PHE A 166 -4.79 -6.28 -5.68
C PHE A 166 -4.40 -5.21 -6.71
N GLN A 167 -3.40 -5.50 -7.55
CA GLN A 167 -2.92 -4.57 -8.58
C GLN A 167 -4.03 -4.17 -9.56
N GLY A 168 -4.82 -5.13 -10.04
CA GLY A 168 -5.94 -4.85 -10.94
C GLY A 168 -7.01 -3.95 -10.30
N VAL A 169 -7.33 -4.18 -9.02
CA VAL A 169 -8.32 -3.37 -8.29
C VAL A 169 -7.79 -1.96 -8.04
N ALA A 170 -6.54 -1.81 -7.61
CA ALA A 170 -5.91 -0.50 -7.43
C ALA A 170 -5.85 0.29 -8.75
N ARG A 171 -5.51 -0.36 -9.87
CA ARG A 171 -5.52 0.26 -11.20
C ARG A 171 -6.91 0.66 -11.66
N LEU A 172 -7.93 -0.16 -11.40
CA LEU A 172 -9.31 0.20 -11.67
C LEU A 172 -9.71 1.45 -10.89
N ALA A 173 -9.34 1.51 -9.61
CA ALA A 173 -9.62 2.65 -8.75
C ALA A 173 -8.95 3.93 -9.28
N LEU A 174 -7.67 3.87 -9.67
CA LEU A 174 -6.96 5.00 -10.30
C LEU A 174 -7.64 5.46 -11.58
N LYS A 175 -8.04 4.52 -12.45
CA LYS A 175 -8.74 4.84 -13.70
C LYS A 175 -10.06 5.56 -13.44
N GLN A 176 -10.84 5.12 -12.46
CA GLN A 176 -12.10 5.81 -12.13
C GLN A 176 -11.85 7.17 -11.48
N LEU A 177 -10.87 7.26 -10.58
CA LEU A 177 -10.46 8.50 -9.93
C LEU A 177 -9.95 9.55 -10.95
N GLY A 178 -9.27 9.11 -12.00
CA GLY A 178 -8.84 9.96 -13.12
C GLY A 178 -9.98 10.70 -13.81
N ARG A 179 -11.16 10.09 -13.86
CA ARG A 179 -12.38 10.63 -14.49
C ARG A 179 -13.13 11.63 -13.59
N MET A 180 -12.84 11.64 -12.30
CA MET A 180 -13.45 12.53 -11.32
C MET A 180 -12.69 13.86 -11.26
N ALA A 181 -13.33 14.95 -10.82
CA ALA A 181 -12.62 16.21 -10.61
C ALA A 181 -11.62 16.07 -9.45
N GLU A 182 -12.13 15.56 -8.34
CA GLU A 182 -11.42 15.23 -7.12
C GLU A 182 -12.05 14.00 -6.45
N GLY A 183 -11.34 13.37 -5.53
CA GLY A 183 -11.85 12.21 -4.80
C GLY A 183 -10.78 11.37 -4.13
N GLU A 184 -11.21 10.28 -3.52
CA GLU A 184 -10.35 9.34 -2.82
C GLU A 184 -10.76 7.89 -3.11
N ALA A 185 -9.79 7.06 -3.45
CA ALA A 185 -9.91 5.61 -3.43
C ALA A 185 -9.17 5.04 -2.22
N THR A 186 -9.87 4.26 -1.39
CA THR A 186 -9.28 3.52 -0.28
C THR A 186 -9.50 2.02 -0.51
N LEU A 187 -8.44 1.23 -0.53
CA LEU A 187 -8.50 -0.23 -0.55
C LEU A 187 -8.01 -0.76 0.80
N THR A 188 -8.93 -1.31 1.59
CA THR A 188 -8.65 -1.92 2.91
C THR A 188 -8.93 -3.40 2.83
N ASP A 189 -7.89 -4.22 2.89
CA ASP A 189 -7.95 -5.66 2.63
C ASP A 189 -8.73 -5.92 1.31
N HIS A 190 -9.87 -6.59 1.38
CA HIS A 190 -10.69 -6.90 0.21
C HIS A 190 -11.74 -5.83 -0.14
N ARG A 191 -11.76 -4.68 0.54
CA ARG A 191 -12.80 -3.65 0.39
C ARG A 191 -12.25 -2.41 -0.31
N LEU A 192 -12.69 -2.16 -1.53
CA LEU A 192 -12.47 -0.91 -2.24
C LEU A 192 -13.61 0.07 -1.93
N VAL A 193 -13.28 1.28 -1.50
CA VAL A 193 -14.22 2.39 -1.40
C VAL A 193 -13.71 3.51 -2.30
N LEU A 194 -14.54 3.96 -3.24
CA LEU A 194 -14.24 5.12 -4.09
C LEU A 194 -15.21 6.24 -3.73
N ARG A 195 -14.66 7.38 -3.31
CA ARG A 195 -15.40 8.57 -2.89
C ARG A 195 -15.09 9.76 -3.79
N GLY A 196 -16.06 10.65 -3.96
CA GLY A 196 -15.87 11.98 -4.53
C GLY A 196 -17.08 12.46 -5.33
N GLU A 197 -16.91 13.57 -6.04
CA GLU A 197 -18.01 14.27 -6.70
C GLU A 197 -18.00 14.06 -8.22
N VAL A 198 -19.17 13.74 -8.76
CA VAL A 198 -19.38 13.52 -10.20
C VAL A 198 -20.72 14.14 -10.61
N ALA A 199 -20.67 15.36 -11.12
CA ALA A 199 -21.87 16.12 -11.52
C ALA A 199 -22.68 15.43 -12.64
N ASP A 200 -22.00 14.82 -13.62
CA ASP A 200 -22.66 14.12 -14.73
C ASP A 200 -23.29 12.78 -14.26
N PRO A 201 -24.62 12.62 -14.34
CA PRO A 201 -25.30 11.40 -13.92
C PRO A 201 -24.87 10.14 -14.70
N ALA A 202 -24.60 10.27 -16.01
CA ALA A 202 -24.20 9.14 -16.83
C ALA A 202 -22.80 8.65 -16.42
N LEU A 203 -21.86 9.58 -16.28
CA LEU A 203 -20.51 9.29 -15.79
C LEU A 203 -20.54 8.68 -14.38
N ARG A 204 -21.39 9.20 -13.49
CA ARG A 204 -21.54 8.68 -12.12
C ARG A 204 -22.03 7.24 -12.12
N ALA A 205 -23.04 6.92 -12.92
CA ALA A 205 -23.56 5.56 -13.05
C ALA A 205 -22.51 4.58 -13.59
N GLU A 206 -21.71 5.02 -14.58
CA GLU A 206 -20.61 4.21 -15.13
C GLU A 206 -19.53 3.92 -14.08
N ILE A 207 -19.09 4.94 -13.32
CA ILE A 207 -18.11 4.77 -12.25
C ILE A 207 -18.67 3.85 -11.16
N ALA A 208 -19.91 4.07 -10.73
CA ALA A 208 -20.56 3.26 -9.71
C ALA A 208 -20.65 1.79 -10.12
N SER A 209 -21.02 1.53 -11.38
CA SER A 209 -21.07 0.17 -11.94
C SER A 209 -19.69 -0.48 -12.00
N ALA A 210 -18.67 0.25 -12.48
CA ALA A 210 -17.30 -0.24 -12.55
C ALA A 210 -16.74 -0.63 -11.17
N VAL A 211 -16.98 0.18 -10.15
CA VAL A 211 -16.54 -0.10 -8.77
C VAL A 211 -17.33 -1.27 -8.17
N SER A 212 -18.64 -1.30 -8.33
CA SER A 212 -19.48 -2.34 -7.73
C SER A 212 -19.29 -3.72 -8.37
N SER A 213 -18.83 -3.78 -9.63
CA SER A 213 -18.59 -5.02 -10.39
C SER A 213 -17.19 -5.61 -10.22
N VAL A 214 -16.40 -5.11 -9.26
CA VAL A 214 -15.09 -5.69 -8.94
C VAL A 214 -15.22 -7.19 -8.61
N ALA A 215 -14.34 -7.99 -9.20
CA ALA A 215 -14.34 -9.44 -9.04
C ALA A 215 -14.04 -9.87 -7.59
N ALA A 216 -14.71 -10.95 -7.14
CA ALA A 216 -14.40 -11.59 -5.87
C ALA A 216 -12.93 -12.05 -5.83
N PRO A 217 -12.27 -12.06 -4.65
CA PRO A 217 -12.82 -11.81 -3.31
C PRO A 217 -13.08 -10.34 -2.96
N PHE A 218 -12.68 -9.40 -3.81
CA PHE A 218 -12.86 -7.98 -3.55
C PHE A 218 -14.32 -7.54 -3.61
N ARG A 219 -14.63 -6.44 -2.94
CA ARG A 219 -15.93 -5.76 -2.95
C ARG A 219 -15.71 -4.27 -3.09
N GLY A 220 -16.29 -3.67 -4.12
CA GLY A 220 -16.29 -2.22 -4.31
C GLY A 220 -17.54 -1.57 -3.76
N LYS A 221 -17.37 -0.41 -3.11
CA LYS A 221 -18.45 0.48 -2.67
C LYS A 221 -18.19 1.88 -3.26
N PRO A 222 -18.95 2.30 -4.29
CA PRO A 222 -18.93 3.70 -4.72
C PRO A 222 -19.70 4.56 -3.72
N VAL A 223 -19.14 5.72 -3.38
CA VAL A 223 -19.78 6.78 -2.59
C VAL A 223 -19.60 8.06 -3.38
N LEU A 224 -20.41 8.22 -4.43
CA LEU A 224 -20.28 9.32 -5.38
C LEU A 224 -21.40 10.31 -5.14
N ALA A 225 -21.04 11.57 -4.87
CA ALA A 225 -21.99 12.66 -4.79
C ALA A 225 -22.26 13.21 -6.20
N GLY A 226 -23.52 13.50 -6.48
CA GLY A 226 -23.95 14.05 -7.76
C GLY A 226 -24.26 15.53 -7.75
N ASP A 227 -25.26 15.89 -6.98
CA ASP A 227 -25.77 17.25 -6.85
C ASP A 227 -26.11 17.49 -5.39
N ILE A 228 -25.12 17.94 -4.62
CA ILE A 228 -25.32 18.28 -3.22
C ILE A 228 -26.07 19.60 -3.16
N ARG A 229 -27.37 19.51 -2.91
CA ARG A 229 -28.25 20.68 -2.82
C ARG A 229 -28.44 21.17 -1.40
N TRP A 230 -28.16 20.35 -0.40
CA TRP A 230 -28.23 20.73 1.01
C TRP A 230 -27.20 19.96 1.83
N ARG A 231 -26.62 20.58 2.86
CA ARG A 231 -25.65 19.94 3.75
C ARG A 231 -25.68 20.50 5.17
N ALA A 232 -25.39 19.64 6.14
CA ALA A 232 -25.08 19.97 7.51
C ALA A 232 -23.63 19.61 7.79
N ARG A 233 -22.81 20.59 8.18
CA ARG A 233 -21.40 20.38 8.53
C ARG A 233 -21.21 20.61 10.02
N LEU A 234 -20.56 19.66 10.68
CA LEU A 234 -20.19 19.77 12.09
C LEU A 234 -18.67 19.92 12.19
N ASP A 235 -18.23 21.07 12.70
CA ASP A 235 -16.82 21.38 12.93
C ASP A 235 -16.64 21.91 14.36
N GLY A 236 -16.08 21.07 15.23
CA GLY A 236 -15.94 21.37 16.65
C GLY A 236 -17.29 21.57 17.34
N ASN A 237 -17.61 22.82 17.70
CA ASN A 237 -18.85 23.17 18.40
C ASN A 237 -19.80 24.01 17.53
N VAL A 238 -19.60 24.00 16.20
CA VAL A 238 -20.45 24.74 15.26
C VAL A 238 -21.09 23.75 14.28
N LEU A 239 -22.42 23.75 14.23
CA LEU A 239 -23.22 23.03 13.25
C LEU A 239 -23.71 24.03 12.19
N THR A 240 -23.14 23.99 10.99
CA THR A 240 -23.53 24.85 9.87
C THR A 240 -24.50 24.11 8.97
N LEU A 241 -25.71 24.64 8.82
CA LEU A 241 -26.71 24.16 7.85
C LEU A 241 -26.66 25.07 6.62
N ALA A 242 -26.38 24.51 5.44
CA ALA A 242 -26.20 25.27 4.21
C ALA A 242 -26.91 24.59 3.02
N GLY A 243 -27.25 25.39 2.02
CA GLY A 243 -27.83 24.94 0.76
C GLY A 243 -29.31 25.31 0.60
N ASP A 244 -29.96 24.67 -0.37
CA ASP A 244 -31.30 25.01 -0.82
C ASP A 244 -32.39 24.49 0.12
N ILE A 245 -33.39 25.35 0.34
CA ILE A 245 -34.63 25.01 1.03
C ILE A 245 -35.81 25.49 0.20
N GLY A 246 -36.93 24.76 0.24
CA GLY A 246 -38.14 25.08 -0.51
C GLY A 246 -39.01 26.15 0.15
N SER A 247 -38.90 26.35 1.46
CA SER A 247 -39.66 27.40 2.16
C SER A 247 -39.08 27.82 3.51
N GLU A 248 -39.54 28.96 4.02
CA GLU A 248 -39.20 29.42 5.37
C GLU A 248 -39.82 28.56 6.49
N ALA A 249 -40.85 27.76 6.16
CA ALA A 249 -41.38 26.76 7.10
C ALA A 249 -40.40 25.59 7.27
N GLU A 250 -39.83 25.12 6.17
CA GLU A 250 -38.80 24.08 6.16
C GLU A 250 -37.55 24.52 6.94
N ARG A 251 -37.07 25.75 6.72
CA ARG A 251 -35.97 26.35 7.49
C ARG A 251 -36.20 26.22 8.99
N ARG A 252 -37.38 26.65 9.45
CA ARG A 252 -37.72 26.67 10.87
C ARG A 252 -37.76 25.26 11.47
N GLN A 253 -38.23 24.27 10.71
CA GLN A 253 -38.25 22.88 11.18
C GLN A 253 -36.83 22.31 11.34
N LEU A 254 -35.95 22.54 10.35
CA LEU A 254 -34.56 22.10 10.43
C LEU A 254 -33.81 22.75 11.60
N LEU A 255 -33.98 24.06 11.79
CA LEU A 255 -33.37 24.79 12.90
C LEU A 255 -33.90 24.33 14.26
N ALA A 256 -35.20 24.02 14.37
CA ALA A 256 -35.77 23.50 15.60
C ALA A 256 -35.16 22.15 15.99
N VAL A 257 -35.10 21.20 15.04
CA VAL A 257 -34.50 19.88 15.29
C VAL A 257 -33.00 19.99 15.58
N ALA A 258 -32.30 20.89 14.90
CA ALA A 258 -30.88 21.17 15.17
C ALA A 258 -30.68 21.67 16.60
N ALA A 259 -31.48 22.65 17.04
CA ALA A 259 -31.40 23.24 18.38
C ALA A 259 -31.76 22.25 19.50
N GLU A 260 -32.66 21.31 19.23
CA GLU A 260 -33.00 20.24 20.17
C GLU A 260 -31.89 19.18 20.28
N SER A 261 -31.17 18.93 19.19
CA SER A 261 -30.20 17.82 19.10
C SER A 261 -28.76 18.24 19.35
N PHE A 262 -28.43 19.53 19.20
CA PHE A 262 -27.07 20.06 19.27
C PHE A 262 -26.99 21.23 20.25
N ALA A 263 -26.12 21.10 21.26
CA ALA A 263 -25.95 22.10 22.31
C ALA A 263 -24.97 23.24 21.93
N GLY A 264 -24.29 23.12 20.79
CA GLY A 264 -23.32 24.11 20.32
C GLY A 264 -23.96 25.26 19.53
N GLU A 265 -23.12 25.99 18.80
CA GLU A 265 -23.56 27.06 17.93
C GLU A 265 -24.16 26.49 16.63
N ILE A 266 -25.31 27.03 16.21
CA ILE A 266 -25.94 26.64 14.94
C ILE A 266 -25.84 27.83 13.99
N ALA A 267 -25.10 27.64 12.89
CA ALA A 267 -24.98 28.61 11.82
C ALA A 267 -25.97 28.27 10.70
N ASP A 268 -26.85 29.22 10.37
CA ASP A 268 -27.79 29.09 9.27
C ASP A 268 -27.27 29.82 8.02
N GLU A 269 -26.86 29.04 7.03
CA GLU A 269 -26.45 29.49 5.71
C GLU A 269 -27.38 28.92 4.62
N MET A 270 -28.58 28.45 5.00
CA MET A 270 -29.54 27.93 4.04
C MET A 270 -30.13 29.08 3.21
N THR A 271 -30.34 28.85 1.92
CA THR A 271 -30.88 29.81 0.97
C THR A 271 -32.21 29.33 0.40
N PRO A 272 -33.26 30.17 0.38
CA PRO A 272 -34.49 29.82 -0.32
C PRO A 272 -34.22 29.62 -1.81
N GLY A 273 -34.60 28.47 -2.33
CA GLY A 273 -34.31 28.05 -3.69
C GLY A 273 -35.43 27.22 -4.30
N PRO A 274 -35.19 26.61 -5.48
CA PRO A 274 -36.07 25.56 -5.98
C PRO A 274 -36.13 24.45 -4.93
N GLY A 275 -37.33 24.13 -4.45
CA GLY A 275 -37.54 23.12 -3.41
C GLY A 275 -36.93 21.77 -3.79
N LEU A 276 -36.49 21.05 -2.76
CA LEU A 276 -35.86 19.74 -2.92
C LEU A 276 -36.90 18.64 -3.21
N PRO A 277 -36.46 17.48 -3.74
CA PRO A 277 -37.34 16.36 -4.08
C PRO A 277 -38.21 15.88 -2.91
N GLU A 278 -39.38 15.32 -3.20
CA GLU A 278 -40.31 14.81 -2.20
C GLU A 278 -39.63 13.79 -1.25
N GLY A 279 -39.92 13.88 0.05
CA GLY A 279 -39.35 13.00 1.08
C GLY A 279 -37.95 13.38 1.59
N TRP A 280 -37.27 14.38 1.01
CA TRP A 280 -35.97 14.83 1.49
C TRP A 280 -36.02 15.32 2.95
N MET A 281 -37.10 16.04 3.31
CA MET A 281 -37.26 16.66 4.62
C MET A 281 -37.38 15.61 5.71
N ASP A 282 -38.13 14.53 5.47
CA ASP A 282 -38.26 13.43 6.44
C ASP A 282 -36.90 12.80 6.74
N GLY A 283 -36.08 12.60 5.71
CA GLY A 283 -34.71 12.11 5.86
C GLY A 283 -33.79 13.09 6.58
N ALA A 284 -33.91 14.40 6.30
CA ALA A 284 -33.14 15.44 6.97
C ALA A 284 -33.49 15.48 8.47
N LEU A 285 -34.78 15.55 8.81
CA LEU A 285 -35.26 15.61 10.19
C LEU A 285 -34.94 14.34 10.99
N ALA A 286 -34.93 13.17 10.34
CA ALA A 286 -34.55 11.92 10.99
C ALA A 286 -33.02 11.77 11.14
N GLY A 287 -32.24 12.24 10.17
CA GLY A 287 -30.79 12.09 10.15
C GLY A 287 -30.04 13.11 11.01
N LEU A 288 -30.55 14.35 11.10
CA LEU A 288 -29.89 15.45 11.82
C LEU A 288 -29.60 15.13 13.30
N PRO A 289 -30.54 14.55 14.08
CA PRO A 289 -30.29 14.19 15.47
C PRO A 289 -29.19 13.14 15.64
N GLU A 290 -29.10 12.20 14.71
CA GLU A 290 -28.06 11.17 14.73
C GLU A 290 -26.70 11.76 14.32
N PHE A 291 -26.69 12.64 13.32
CA PHE A 291 -25.48 13.34 12.88
C PHE A 291 -24.92 14.29 13.95
N ALA A 292 -25.78 14.96 14.72
CA ALA A 292 -25.37 15.84 15.82
C ALA A 292 -24.56 15.11 16.93
N LYS A 293 -24.58 13.78 16.97
CA LYS A 293 -23.78 12.96 17.90
C LYS A 293 -22.32 12.77 17.45
N PHE A 294 -21.97 13.15 16.23
CA PHE A 294 -20.63 12.99 15.67
C PHE A 294 -19.64 13.96 16.37
N SER A 295 -18.33 13.72 16.24
CA SER A 295 -17.30 14.66 16.70
C SER A 295 -16.98 15.72 15.65
N ALA A 296 -16.95 15.31 14.38
CA ALA A 296 -16.83 16.18 13.22
C ALA A 296 -17.33 15.41 11.99
N GLY A 297 -17.79 16.14 10.98
CA GLY A 297 -18.23 15.51 9.75
C GLY A 297 -19.18 16.35 8.93
N GLU A 298 -19.88 15.66 8.04
CA GLU A 298 -20.84 16.21 7.12
C GLU A 298 -21.98 15.22 6.84
N MET A 299 -23.20 15.73 6.86
CA MET A 299 -24.40 15.07 6.34
C MET A 299 -24.88 15.88 5.14
N ALA A 300 -24.88 15.28 3.95
CA ALA A 300 -25.22 15.96 2.70
C ALA A 300 -26.37 15.26 1.99
N PHE A 301 -27.30 16.02 1.42
CA PHE A 301 -28.37 15.50 0.58
C PHE A 301 -27.94 15.58 -0.89
N ASP A 302 -27.73 14.42 -1.52
CA ASP A 302 -27.50 14.31 -2.95
C ASP A 302 -28.84 14.22 -3.67
N ALA A 303 -29.28 15.33 -4.26
CA ALA A 303 -30.55 15.40 -4.98
C ALA A 303 -30.55 14.53 -6.24
N ALA A 304 -29.39 14.30 -6.85
CA ALA A 304 -29.29 13.43 -8.02
C ALA A 304 -29.40 11.94 -7.66
N GLY A 305 -28.96 11.57 -6.46
CA GLY A 305 -29.09 10.20 -5.92
C GLY A 305 -30.37 9.96 -5.13
N GLY A 306 -31.03 11.03 -4.64
CA GLY A 306 -32.15 10.93 -3.70
C GLY A 306 -31.74 10.32 -2.36
N VAL A 307 -30.48 10.48 -1.96
CA VAL A 307 -29.90 9.83 -0.77
C VAL A 307 -29.15 10.83 0.09
N PHE A 308 -29.09 10.53 1.39
CA PHE A 308 -28.19 11.23 2.32
C PHE A 308 -26.84 10.53 2.38
N LEU A 309 -25.79 11.31 2.22
CA LEU A 309 -24.40 10.91 2.40
C LEU A 309 -23.94 11.39 3.78
N PHE A 310 -23.33 10.49 4.53
CA PHE A 310 -22.76 10.79 5.84
C PHE A 310 -21.26 10.52 5.81
N GLU A 311 -20.48 11.51 6.21
CA GLU A 311 -19.05 11.45 6.37
C GLU A 311 -18.68 12.04 7.73
N GLY A 312 -17.71 11.45 8.43
CA GLY A 312 -17.27 11.98 9.71
C GLY A 312 -16.86 10.90 10.71
N GLU A 313 -16.40 11.37 11.85
CA GLU A 313 -16.01 10.54 12.98
C GLU A 313 -17.17 10.48 13.97
N ALA A 314 -17.67 9.27 14.24
CA ALA A 314 -18.63 9.05 15.31
C ALA A 314 -17.89 9.09 16.65
N ARG A 315 -18.49 9.72 17.67
CA ARG A 315 -17.97 9.61 19.04
C ARG A 315 -18.00 8.14 19.46
N PRO A 316 -16.96 7.63 20.14
CA PRO A 316 -16.99 6.27 20.67
C PRO A 316 -18.20 6.13 21.60
N SER A 317 -19.02 5.11 21.36
CA SER A 317 -20.15 4.78 22.23
C SER A 317 -19.60 4.50 23.62
N THR A 318 -19.98 5.33 24.59
CA THR A 318 -19.73 5.07 26.01
C THR A 318 -20.78 4.11 26.54
#